data_AF-X1KCI5-F1
#
_entry.id   AF-X1KCI5-F1
#
_cell.length_a   1.000
_cell.length_b   1.000
_cell.length_c   1.000
_cell.angle_alpha   90.00
_cell.angle_beta   90.00
_cell.angle_gamma   90.00
#
_symmetry.space_group_name_H-M   'P 1'
#
loop_
_entity.id
_entity.type
_entity.pdbx_description
1 polymer ?
#
loop_
_entity_poly.entity_id
_entity_poly.type
_entity_poly.pdbx_seq_one_letter_code
_entity_poly.pdbx_strand_id
1 'polypeptide(L)'
;DTPVLPGVNTTFMGAAKEWGVWDERCAACGDCRLAETAGICPITRCVKGILNGPCAGSKNGKCEVNNDMDCAWILIYERLERLGQLEKMRRYYPPRNFRTIPRPRRIVSKAAVNLGGNDG
;
A
#
# COMPACT_ATOMS: atom_id res chain seq x y z
N ASP A 1 6.90 16.51 -10.82
CA ASP A 1 6.08 15.48 -10.14
C ASP A 1 6.14 15.74 -8.64
N THR A 2 5.09 15.45 -7.87
CA THR A 2 5.03 15.78 -6.43
C THR A 2 5.31 14.55 -5.57
N PRO A 3 6.24 14.60 -4.60
CA PRO A 3 6.50 13.50 -3.69
C PRO A 3 5.26 13.09 -2.90
N VAL A 4 5.02 11.78 -2.79
CA VAL A 4 3.97 11.21 -1.93
C VAL A 4 4.63 10.54 -0.74
N LEU A 5 4.21 10.96 0.46
CA LEU A 5 4.70 10.43 1.72
C LEU A 5 3.54 9.75 2.47
N PRO A 6 3.80 8.64 3.17
CA PRO A 6 2.80 8.01 4.00
C PRO A 6 2.52 8.86 5.24
N GLY A 7 1.24 9.12 5.53
CA GLY A 7 0.85 9.79 6.77
C GLY A 7 0.83 8.87 7.98
N VAL A 8 0.55 7.57 7.76
CA VAL A 8 0.45 6.56 8.83
C VAL A 8 1.03 5.22 8.39
N ASN A 9 1.39 4.40 9.38
CA ASN A 9 1.79 3.02 9.17
C ASN A 9 0.62 2.08 9.52
N THR A 10 -0.27 1.86 8.55
CA THR A 10 -1.56 1.20 8.76
C THR A 10 -1.38 -0.24 9.23
N THR A 11 -1.98 -0.56 10.38
CA THR A 11 -2.04 -1.92 10.92
C THR A 11 -3.43 -2.55 10.89
N PHE A 12 -4.48 -1.80 10.58
CA PHE A 12 -5.84 -2.31 10.47
C PHE A 12 -6.68 -1.41 9.56
N MET A 13 -7.52 -2.01 8.72
CA MET A 13 -8.52 -1.32 7.91
C MET A 13 -9.88 -1.96 8.18
N GLY A 14 -10.82 -1.17 8.70
CA GLY A 14 -12.23 -1.56 8.77
C GLY A 14 -12.96 -1.02 7.54
N ALA A 15 -13.92 -1.78 7.02
CA ALA A 15 -14.77 -1.37 5.90
C ALA A 15 -16.25 -1.65 6.22
N ALA A 16 -17.15 -0.87 5.61
CA ALA A 16 -18.58 -1.15 5.62
C ALA A 16 -18.88 -2.41 4.78
N LYS A 17 -19.99 -3.09 5.07
CA LYS A 17 -20.28 -4.46 4.63
C LYS A 17 -20.76 -4.58 3.16
N GLU A 18 -20.91 -3.47 2.43
CA GLU A 18 -21.58 -3.41 1.11
C GLU A 18 -20.67 -2.84 0.01
N TRP A 19 -20.94 -3.21 -1.25
CA TRP A 19 -19.92 -3.48 -2.27
C TRP A 19 -19.91 -2.58 -3.53
N GLY A 20 -18.75 -2.54 -4.20
CA GLY A 20 -18.46 -2.07 -5.57
C GLY A 20 -17.11 -2.68 -6.04
N VAL A 21 -16.58 -2.34 -7.21
CA VAL A 21 -15.25 -2.84 -7.65
C VAL A 21 -14.14 -2.24 -6.77
N TRP A 22 -13.20 -3.05 -6.27
CA TRP A 22 -12.14 -2.61 -5.36
C TRP A 22 -10.76 -3.04 -5.84
N ASP A 23 -9.80 -2.10 -5.80
CA ASP A 23 -8.38 -2.40 -5.97
C ASP A 23 -7.70 -2.57 -4.61
N GLU A 24 -6.85 -3.57 -4.47
CA GLU A 24 -5.99 -3.69 -3.30
C GLU A 24 -4.86 -2.64 -3.32
N ARG A 25 -4.97 -1.63 -2.46
CA ARG A 25 -3.97 -0.53 -2.35
C ARG A 25 -3.09 -0.62 -1.11
N CYS A 26 -3.52 -1.36 -0.07
CA CYS A 26 -2.78 -1.51 1.17
C CYS A 26 -3.04 -2.88 1.79
N ALA A 27 -1.98 -3.57 2.22
CA ALA A 27 -2.09 -4.84 2.95
C ALA A 27 -2.24 -4.62 4.47
N ALA A 28 -2.31 -3.36 4.91
CA ALA A 28 -2.20 -2.95 6.30
C ALA A 28 -1.02 -3.65 7.01
N CYS A 29 0.16 -3.74 6.40
CA CYS A 29 1.24 -4.58 6.92
C CYS A 29 1.88 -4.05 8.21
N GLY A 30 1.74 -2.77 8.54
CA GLY A 30 2.48 -2.16 9.65
C GLY A 30 3.97 -1.93 9.36
N ASP A 31 4.37 -1.99 8.08
CA ASP A 31 5.70 -1.62 7.61
C ASP A 31 5.61 -0.89 6.26
N CYS A 32 5.11 0.35 6.30
CA CYS A 32 4.85 1.15 5.11
C CYS A 32 6.15 1.56 4.39
N ARG A 33 6.20 1.36 3.07
CA ARG A 33 7.36 1.67 2.20
C ARG A 33 7.07 2.66 1.08
N LEU A 34 5.98 3.41 1.21
CA LEU A 34 5.52 4.31 0.15
C LEU A 34 6.47 5.50 -0.08
N ALA A 35 7.15 5.99 0.97
CA ALA A 35 8.12 7.08 0.82
C ALA A 35 9.31 6.68 -0.05
N GLU A 36 9.67 5.39 -0.01
CA GLU A 36 10.78 4.79 -0.71
C GLU A 36 10.44 4.40 -2.14
N THR A 37 9.17 4.08 -2.39
CA THR A 37 8.67 3.52 -3.65
C THR A 37 7.79 4.51 -4.41
N ALA A 38 8.05 5.80 -4.25
CA ALA A 38 7.32 6.88 -4.90
C ALA A 38 5.78 6.75 -4.78
N GLY A 39 5.28 6.34 -3.62
CA GLY A 39 3.85 6.19 -3.37
C GLY A 39 3.19 4.96 -4.00
N ILE A 40 3.96 3.97 -4.47
CA ILE A 40 3.43 2.74 -5.07
C ILE A 40 3.81 1.54 -4.21
N CYS A 41 2.82 0.92 -3.56
CA CYS A 41 3.07 -0.20 -2.64
C CYS A 41 3.65 -1.43 -3.37
N PRO A 42 4.90 -1.86 -3.10
CA PRO A 42 5.47 -3.03 -3.77
C PRO A 42 4.88 -4.35 -3.28
N ILE A 43 4.16 -4.34 -2.15
CA ILE A 43 3.52 -5.53 -1.57
C ILE A 43 2.20 -5.85 -2.27
N THR A 44 1.34 -4.86 -2.50
CA THR A 44 0.00 -5.08 -3.09
C THR A 44 -0.04 -4.84 -4.59
N ARG A 45 0.83 -3.96 -5.12
CA ARG A 45 0.85 -3.66 -6.56
C ARG A 45 1.68 -4.66 -7.35
N CYS A 46 2.57 -5.41 -6.70
CA CYS A 46 3.30 -6.50 -7.33
C CYS A 46 2.70 -7.84 -6.91
N VAL A 47 2.35 -8.69 -7.87
CA VAL A 47 1.83 -10.05 -7.60
C VAL A 47 2.78 -10.92 -6.77
N LYS A 48 4.09 -10.65 -6.83
CA LYS A 48 5.09 -11.37 -6.03
C LYS A 48 5.29 -10.78 -4.64
N GLY A 49 4.79 -9.57 -4.39
CA GLY A 49 4.95 -8.86 -3.12
C GLY A 49 6.40 -8.67 -2.68
N ILE A 50 7.36 -8.56 -3.62
CA ILE A 50 8.79 -8.43 -3.30
C ILE A 50 9.16 -7.00 -2.91
N LEU A 51 10.02 -6.86 -1.90
CA LEU A 51 10.51 -5.56 -1.42
C LEU A 51 11.73 -5.04 -2.18
N ASN A 52 12.53 -5.94 -2.75
CA ASN A 52 13.76 -5.63 -3.48
C ASN A 52 13.58 -6.10 -4.94
N GLY A 53 12.89 -5.31 -5.75
CA GLY A 53 12.80 -5.55 -7.20
C GLY A 53 13.87 -4.76 -7.98
N PRO A 54 13.85 -4.83 -9.32
CA PRO A 54 12.89 -5.56 -10.17
C PRO A 54 13.11 -7.08 -10.17
N CYS A 55 12.08 -7.85 -10.56
CA CYS A 55 12.14 -9.32 -10.66
C CYS A 55 12.50 -9.86 -12.06
N ALA A 56 12.85 -8.97 -12.99
CA ALA A 56 13.15 -9.27 -14.40
C ALA A 56 12.02 -9.86 -15.27
N GLY A 57 10.86 -10.23 -14.71
CA GLY A 57 9.75 -10.77 -15.50
C GLY A 57 8.79 -9.73 -16.09
N SER A 58 9.16 -8.45 -16.18
CA SER A 58 8.31 -7.47 -16.87
C SER A 58 8.50 -7.53 -18.39
N LYS A 59 7.41 -7.47 -19.16
CA LYS A 59 7.43 -7.35 -20.63
C LYS A 59 6.56 -6.17 -21.06
N ASN A 60 7.12 -5.24 -21.83
CA ASN A 60 6.42 -4.05 -22.33
C ASN A 60 5.63 -3.27 -21.25
N GLY A 61 6.23 -3.06 -20.07
CA GLY A 61 5.55 -2.37 -18.96
C GLY A 61 4.61 -3.26 -18.13
N LYS A 62 4.29 -4.47 -18.58
CA LYS A 62 3.34 -5.39 -17.96
C LYS A 62 4.01 -6.50 -17.17
N CYS A 63 3.30 -7.09 -16.21
CA CYS A 63 3.78 -8.22 -15.41
C CYS A 63 3.73 -9.54 -16.20
N GLU A 64 4.70 -10.44 -15.99
CA GLU A 64 4.68 -11.77 -16.63
C GLU A 64 3.48 -12.63 -16.24
N VAL A 65 2.90 -12.38 -15.06
CA VAL A 65 1.79 -13.19 -14.55
C VAL A 65 0.48 -12.81 -15.24
N ASN A 66 0.33 -11.55 -15.67
CA ASN A 66 -0.86 -11.08 -16.38
C ASN A 66 -0.50 -9.84 -17.22
N ASN A 67 -0.74 -9.92 -18.53
CA ASN A 67 -0.47 -8.85 -19.49
C ASN A 67 -1.39 -7.62 -19.31
N ASP A 68 -2.51 -7.75 -18.61
CA ASP A 68 -3.36 -6.60 -18.28
C ASP A 68 -2.80 -5.80 -17.10
N MET A 69 -2.00 -6.43 -16.23
CA MET A 69 -1.44 -5.81 -15.03
C MET A 69 -0.16 -5.03 -15.32
N ASP A 70 -0.14 -3.76 -14.95
CA ASP A 70 1.08 -2.96 -14.97
C ASP A 70 2.11 -3.48 -13.97
N CYS A 71 3.38 -3.53 -14.36
CA CYS A 71 4.46 -3.92 -13.48
C CYS A 71 4.73 -2.82 -12.44
N ALA A 72 4.47 -3.10 -11.17
CA ALA A 72 4.72 -2.14 -10.08
C ALA A 72 6.14 -1.56 -10.08
N TRP A 73 7.16 -2.36 -10.37
CA TRP A 73 8.55 -1.90 -10.35
C TRP A 73 8.92 -0.99 -11.52
N ILE A 74 8.27 -1.14 -12.68
CA ILE A 74 8.40 -0.18 -13.78
C ILE A 74 7.74 1.14 -13.37
N LEU A 75 6.52 1.10 -12.82
CA LEU A 75 5.83 2.31 -12.36
C LEU A 75 6.60 3.05 -11.25
N ILE A 76 7.23 2.31 -10.33
CA ILE A 76 8.10 2.87 -9.28
C ILE A 76 9.31 3.54 -9.92
N TYR A 77 10.00 2.85 -10.85
CA TYR A 77 11.16 3.39 -11.55
C TYR A 77 10.83 4.71 -12.26
N GLU A 78 9.81 4.71 -13.11
CA GLU A 78 9.42 5.89 -13.91
C GLU A 78 9.07 7.08 -13.01
N ARG A 79 8.40 6.82 -11.88
CA ARG A 79 8.04 7.89 -10.96
C ARG A 79 9.24 8.39 -10.16
N LEU A 80 10.14 7.50 -9.72
CA LEU A 80 11.38 7.91 -9.06
C LEU A 80 12.29 8.69 -10.01
N GLU A 81 12.34 8.32 -11.29
CA GLU A 81 13.06 9.06 -12.34
C GLU A 81 12.50 10.49 -12.49
N ARG A 82 11.18 10.65 -12.61
CA ARG A 82 10.53 11.96 -12.63
C ARG A 82 10.74 12.81 -11.37
N LEU A 83 11.02 12.17 -10.24
CA LEU A 83 11.33 12.82 -8.96
C LEU A 83 12.82 13.06 -8.75
N GLY A 84 13.70 12.55 -9.61
CA GLY A 84 15.16 12.59 -9.41
C GLY A 84 15.63 11.77 -8.20
N GLN A 85 14.91 10.70 -7.84
CA GLN A 85 15.14 9.90 -6.62
C GLN A 85 15.51 8.43 -6.91
N LEU A 86 16.11 8.14 -8.07
CA LEU A 86 16.48 6.77 -8.47
C LEU A 86 17.41 6.06 -7.48
N GLU A 87 18.19 6.81 -6.71
CA GLU A 87 19.05 6.24 -5.66
C GLU A 87 18.28 5.40 -4.62
N LYS A 88 16.98 5.70 -4.41
CA LYS A 88 16.12 4.90 -3.52
C LYS A 88 15.96 3.45 -3.96
N MET A 89 16.11 3.14 -5.27
CA MET A 89 16.03 1.77 -5.79
C MET A 89 17.27 0.94 -5.47
N ARG A 90 18.42 1.58 -5.19
CA ARG A 90 19.65 0.87 -4.81
C ARG A 90 19.64 0.42 -3.34
N ARG A 91 18.68 0.91 -2.55
CA ARG A 91 18.60 0.60 -1.13
C ARG A 91 18.11 -0.83 -0.92
N TYR A 92 18.86 -1.59 -0.13
CA TYR A 92 18.44 -2.89 0.34
C TYR A 92 17.41 -2.76 1.47
N TYR A 93 16.31 -3.50 1.34
CA TYR A 93 15.32 -3.67 2.40
C TYR A 93 15.44 -5.07 3.01
N PRO A 94 15.50 -5.20 4.35
CA PRO A 94 15.51 -6.50 4.99
C PRO A 94 14.23 -7.28 4.65
N PRO A 95 14.25 -8.62 4.74
CA PRO A 95 13.06 -9.43 4.57
C PRO A 95 11.93 -8.93 5.46
N ARG A 96 10.71 -8.93 4.90
CA ARG A 96 9.52 -8.47 5.61
C ARG A 96 9.37 -9.23 6.92
N ASN A 97 9.03 -8.53 7.99
CA ASN A 97 8.66 -9.16 9.25
C ASN A 97 7.23 -9.70 9.15
N PHE A 98 7.08 -11.03 9.22
CA PHE A 98 5.79 -11.73 9.19
C PHE A 98 5.26 -12.09 10.58
N ARG A 99 5.93 -11.68 11.67
CA ARG A 99 5.42 -11.92 13.03
C ARG A 99 4.02 -11.34 13.19
N THR A 100 3.18 -12.01 13.99
CA THR A 100 1.79 -11.64 14.24
C THR A 100 1.71 -10.28 14.94
N ILE A 101 1.67 -9.20 14.18
CA ILE A 101 1.32 -7.87 14.69
C ILE A 101 -0.13 -7.97 15.19
N PRO A 102 -0.45 -7.62 16.45
CA PRO A 102 -1.80 -7.71 16.98
C PRO A 102 -2.74 -6.81 16.15
N ARG A 103 -3.57 -7.45 15.31
CA ARG A 103 -4.62 -6.79 14.53
C ARG A 103 -5.88 -6.77 15.38
N PRO A 104 -6.49 -5.61 15.67
CA PRO A 104 -7.64 -5.51 16.57
C PRO A 104 -8.86 -6.31 16.10
N ARG A 105 -8.92 -6.73 14.82
CA ARG A 105 -9.99 -7.49 14.13
C ARG A 105 -11.36 -6.82 14.10
N ARG A 106 -11.81 -6.23 15.21
CA ARG A 106 -13.03 -5.45 15.37
C ARG A 106 -12.79 -4.37 16.43
N ILE A 107 -12.98 -3.11 16.06
CA ILE A 107 -13.03 -2.00 17.01
C ILE A 107 -14.50 -1.60 17.13
N VAL A 108 -15.02 -1.60 18.36
CA VAL A 108 -16.39 -1.14 18.67
C VAL A 108 -16.27 0.12 19.51
N SER A 109 -16.43 1.28 18.87
CA SER A 109 -16.70 2.53 19.58
C SER A 109 -18.21 2.78 19.53
N LYS A 110 -18.93 2.45 20.61
CA LYS A 110 -20.33 2.87 20.73
C LYS A 110 -20.32 4.37 21.02
N ALA A 111 -20.70 5.20 20.04
CA ALA A 111 -21.01 6.58 20.31
C ALA A 111 -22.25 6.60 21.22
N ALA A 112 -22.14 7.17 22.42
CA ALA A 112 -23.31 7.54 23.19
C ALA A 112 -23.96 8.71 22.45
N VAL A 113 -24.99 8.42 21.66
CA VAL A 113 -25.85 9.45 21.10
C VAL A 113 -26.67 9.96 22.29
N ASN A 114 -26.22 11.05 22.92
CA ASN A 114 -27.10 11.79 23.80
C ASN A 114 -28.22 12.32 22.89
N LEU A 115 -29.40 11.71 22.98
CA LEU A 115 -30.61 12.25 22.40
C LEU A 115 -30.80 13.61 23.08
N GLY A 116 -30.53 14.68 22.33
CA GLY A 116 -30.68 16.05 22.79
C GLY A 116 -32.06 16.22 23.42
N GLY A 117 -32.08 16.91 24.56
CA GLY A 117 -33.27 17.18 25.34
C GLY A 117 -34.38 17.81 24.51
N ASN A 118 -35.59 17.45 24.89
CA ASN A 118 -36.83 18.11 24.59
C ASN A 118 -36.81 19.56 25.09
N ASP A 119 -36.33 20.46 24.24
CA ASP A 119 -36.54 21.89 24.37
C ASP A 119 -37.97 22.21 23.89
N GLY A 120 -38.94 22.09 24.80
CA GLY A 120 -40.36 22.44 24.60
C GLY A 120 -40.91 23.09 25.85
#